data_AF-A0A542AZT9-F1
#
_entry.id   AF-A0A542AZT9-F1
#
_cell.length_a   1.000
_cell.length_b   1.000
_cell.length_c   1.000
_cell.angle_alpha   90.00
_cell.angle_beta   90.00
_cell.angle_gamma   90.00
#
_symmetry.space_group_name_H-M   'P 1'
#
loop_
_entity.id
_entity.type
_entity.pdbx_description
1 polymer ?
#
loop_
_entity_poly.entity_id
_entity_poly.type
_entity_poly.pdbx_seq_one_letter_code
_entity_poly.pdbx_strand_id
1 'polypeptide(L)'
;MDSMELHTIRLLLDFGLMVLIWIVQLVIYPGLCHYGQNELGDWHKKYTGRIGVIVGPLMILQLIVASSQLFLQQGVYEITSILFILALWLLTFLIFVPLHNAIKPSESCDQITGNLVSRNWGRTILWSVLFIITLLVEILD
;
A
#
# COMPACT_ATOMS: atom_id res chain seq x y z
N MET A 1 -3.23 21.16 15.91
CA MET A 1 -3.87 20.59 14.71
C MET A 1 -5.20 20.12 15.18
N ASP A 2 -6.26 20.78 14.74
CA ASP A 2 -7.61 20.45 15.19
C ASP A 2 -8.02 19.10 14.60
N SER A 3 -9.03 18.44 15.19
CA SER A 3 -9.47 17.10 14.76
C SER A 3 -9.78 17.06 13.27
N MET A 4 -10.43 18.09 12.74
CA MET A 4 -10.77 18.21 11.32
C MET A 4 -9.54 18.21 10.40
N GLU A 5 -8.45 18.88 10.80
CA GLU A 5 -7.20 18.88 10.01
C GLU A 5 -6.55 17.49 9.97
N LEU A 6 -6.63 16.73 11.06
CA LEU A 6 -6.13 15.35 11.12
C LEU A 6 -6.92 14.41 10.20
N HIS A 7 -8.25 14.57 10.12
CA HIS A 7 -9.10 13.76 9.25
C HIS A 7 -8.83 14.03 7.76
N THR A 8 -8.72 15.28 7.35
CA THR A 8 -8.37 15.59 5.95
C THR A 8 -6.98 15.07 5.57
N ILE A 9 -5.98 15.22 6.46
CA ILE A 9 -4.64 14.64 6.23
C ILE A 9 -4.73 13.11 6.10
N ARG A 10 -5.50 12.47 6.97
CA ARG A 10 -5.74 11.03 6.95
C ARG A 10 -6.35 10.59 5.61
N LEU A 11 -7.37 11.30 5.13
CA LEU A 11 -8.05 11.03 3.87
C LEU A 11 -7.08 11.12 2.67
N LEU A 12 -6.24 12.16 2.62
CA LEU A 12 -5.25 12.34 1.55
C LEU A 12 -4.22 11.21 1.51
N LEU A 13 -3.78 10.74 2.68
CA LEU A 13 -2.84 9.62 2.79
C LEU A 13 -3.48 8.31 2.33
N ASP A 14 -4.70 8.03 2.78
CA ASP A 14 -5.46 6.83 2.39
C ASP A 14 -5.73 6.81 0.89
N PHE A 15 -6.13 7.95 0.32
CA PHE A 15 -6.33 8.11 -1.12
C PHE A 15 -5.03 7.88 -1.91
N GLY A 16 -3.93 8.52 -1.50
CA GLY A 16 -2.64 8.37 -2.17
C GLY A 16 -2.16 6.92 -2.18
N LEU A 17 -2.27 6.23 -1.04
CA LEU A 17 -1.87 4.82 -0.92
C LEU A 17 -2.80 3.88 -1.71
N MET A 18 -4.09 4.16 -1.76
CA MET A 18 -5.05 3.46 -2.62
C MET A 18 -4.67 3.61 -4.10
N VAL A 19 -4.46 4.84 -4.58
CA VAL A 19 -4.08 5.09 -5.98
C VAL A 19 -2.77 4.39 -6.31
N LEU A 20 -1.77 4.47 -5.43
CA LEU A 20 -0.48 3.81 -5.63
C LEU A 20 -0.64 2.29 -5.75
N ILE A 21 -1.42 1.64 -4.89
CA ILE A 21 -1.57 0.18 -4.98
C ILE A 21 -2.29 -0.26 -6.26
N TRP A 22 -3.25 0.53 -6.74
CA TRP A 22 -3.92 0.26 -8.03
C TRP A 22 -2.98 0.43 -9.23
N ILE A 23 -2.11 1.46 -9.21
CA ILE A 23 -1.06 1.63 -10.23
C ILE A 23 -0.13 0.41 -10.22
N VAL A 24 0.28 -0.06 -9.04
CA VAL A 24 1.11 -1.27 -8.94
C VAL A 24 0.39 -2.49 -9.51
N GLN A 25 -0.88 -2.68 -9.13
CA GLN A 25 -1.67 -3.85 -9.50
C GLN A 25 -1.98 -3.93 -11.00
N LEU A 26 -2.42 -2.83 -11.60
CA LEU A 26 -2.94 -2.82 -12.97
C LEU A 26 -1.92 -2.37 -14.01
N VAL A 27 -0.93 -1.57 -13.62
CA VAL A 27 0.02 -0.97 -14.57
C VAL A 27 1.39 -1.59 -14.39
N ILE A 28 1.96 -1.52 -13.19
CA ILE A 28 3.35 -1.94 -13.02
C ILE A 28 3.53 -3.44 -13.14
N TYR A 29 2.76 -4.26 -12.40
CA TYR A 29 2.93 -5.70 -12.46
C TYR A 29 2.67 -6.26 -13.87
N PRO A 30 1.59 -5.91 -14.59
CA PRO A 30 1.44 -6.33 -15.99
C PRO A 30 2.52 -5.77 -16.92
N GLY A 31 3.00 -4.55 -16.65
CA GLY A 31 4.09 -3.92 -17.39
C GLY A 31 5.42 -4.69 -17.33
N LEU A 32 5.66 -5.46 -16.26
CA LEU A 32 6.87 -6.29 -16.13
C LEU A 32 7.04 -7.27 -17.30
N CYS A 33 5.96 -7.71 -17.94
CA CYS A 33 6.03 -8.68 -19.06
C CYS A 33 6.46 -8.07 -20.39
N HIS A 34 6.73 -6.77 -20.43
CA HIS A 34 7.21 -6.08 -21.62
C HIS A 34 8.75 -5.92 -21.62
N TYR A 35 9.42 -6.31 -20.54
CA TYR A 35 10.89 -6.30 -20.45
C TYR A 35 11.46 -7.65 -20.90
N GLY A 36 12.61 -7.61 -21.57
CA GLY A 36 13.40 -8.81 -21.85
C GLY A 36 13.84 -9.49 -20.55
N GLN A 37 14.04 -10.81 -20.60
CA GLN A 37 14.34 -11.61 -19.41
C GLN A 37 15.62 -11.15 -18.69
N ASN A 38 16.62 -10.69 -19.45
CA ASN A 38 17.90 -10.23 -18.89
C ASN A 38 17.76 -8.87 -18.18
N GLU A 39 16.87 -8.01 -18.66
CA GLU A 39 16.66 -6.66 -18.14
C GLU A 39 15.61 -6.60 -17.02
N LEU A 40 14.70 -7.58 -16.97
CA LEU A 40 13.57 -7.62 -16.06
C LEU A 40 14.00 -7.59 -14.59
N GLY A 41 14.96 -8.45 -14.21
CA GLY A 41 15.45 -8.51 -12.83
C GLY A 41 16.07 -7.19 -12.37
N ASP A 42 16.91 -6.60 -13.22
CA ASP A 42 17.57 -5.32 -12.94
C ASP A 42 16.57 -4.17 -12.86
N TRP A 43 15.57 -4.16 -13.74
CA TRP A 43 14.50 -3.18 -13.71
C TRP A 43 13.65 -3.32 -12.46
N HIS A 44 13.25 -4.55 -12.12
CA HIS A 44 12.43 -4.85 -10.95
C HIS A 44 13.11 -4.38 -9.66
N LYS A 45 14.40 -4.67 -9.49
CA LYS A 45 15.19 -4.23 -8.33
C LYS A 45 15.27 -2.71 -8.20
N LYS A 46 15.45 -2.00 -9.33
CA LYS A 46 15.45 -0.53 -9.33
C LYS A 46 14.06 0.03 -9.00
N TYR A 47 13.02 -0.57 -9.57
CA TYR A 47 11.64 -0.20 -9.33
C TYR A 47 11.25 -0.38 -7.85
N THR A 48 11.51 -1.54 -7.25
CA THR A 48 11.13 -1.81 -5.85
C THR A 48 11.80 -0.85 -4.87
N GLY A 49 13.07 -0.52 -5.09
CA GLY A 49 13.77 0.51 -4.32
C GLY A 49 13.13 1.90 -4.48
N ARG A 50 12.85 2.32 -5.72
CA ARG A 50 12.28 3.64 -6.01
C ARG A 50 10.85 3.81 -5.49
N ILE A 51 9.99 2.81 -5.67
CA ILE A 51 8.62 2.88 -5.15
C ILE A 51 8.60 2.84 -3.63
N GLY A 52 9.55 2.14 -2.99
CA GLY A 52 9.71 2.16 -1.53
C GLY A 52 9.97 3.55 -0.96
N VAL A 53 10.73 4.40 -1.65
CA VAL A 53 10.97 5.80 -1.27
C VAL A 53 9.69 6.65 -1.29
N ILE A 54 8.71 6.29 -2.11
CA ILE A 54 7.43 7.00 -2.22
C ILE A 54 6.42 6.43 -1.20
N VAL A 55 6.23 5.12 -1.21
CA VAL A 55 5.21 4.44 -0.40
C VAL A 55 5.58 4.44 1.09
N GLY A 56 6.86 4.25 1.42
CA GLY A 56 7.33 4.14 2.81
C GLY A 56 6.97 5.36 3.66
N PRO A 57 7.33 6.60 3.25
CA PRO A 57 6.97 7.81 3.99
C PRO A 57 5.46 7.98 4.14
N LEU A 58 4.67 7.69 3.11
CA LEU A 58 3.21 7.78 3.16
C LEU A 58 2.63 6.79 4.17
N MET A 59 3.08 5.53 4.17
CA MET A 59 2.63 4.52 5.12
C MET A 59 3.02 4.86 6.58
N ILE A 60 4.22 5.41 6.79
CA ILE A 60 4.68 5.84 8.12
C ILE A 60 3.84 7.02 8.62
N LEU A 61 3.66 8.04 7.79
CA LEU A 61 2.88 9.22 8.15
C LEU A 61 1.42 8.85 8.44
N GLN A 62 0.83 7.97 7.64
CA GLN A 62 -0.50 7.43 7.86
C GLN A 62 -0.62 6.72 9.21
N LEU A 63 0.37 5.89 9.56
CA LEU A 63 0.37 5.19 10.85
C LEU A 63 0.47 6.17 12.02
N ILE A 64 1.32 7.19 11.92
CA ILE A 64 1.45 8.25 12.93
C ILE A 64 0.11 8.98 13.11
N VAL A 65 -0.50 9.43 12.01
CA VAL A 65 -1.77 10.18 12.06
C VAL A 65 -2.89 9.34 12.67
N ALA A 66 -3.10 8.09 12.24
CA ALA A 66 -4.14 7.25 12.84
C ALA A 66 -3.85 6.88 14.29
N SER A 67 -2.58 6.69 14.66
CA SER A 67 -2.24 6.45 16.06
C SER A 67 -2.60 7.67 16.90
N SER A 68 -2.27 8.89 16.44
CA SER A 68 -2.67 10.13 17.08
C SER A 68 -4.19 10.28 17.19
N GLN A 69 -4.96 9.96 16.15
CA GLN A 69 -6.43 9.95 16.19
C GLN A 69 -6.94 8.98 17.26
N LEU A 70 -6.41 7.75 17.30
CA LEU A 70 -6.80 6.74 18.28
C LEU A 70 -6.46 7.14 19.74
N PHE A 71 -5.34 7.84 19.95
CA PHE A 71 -4.98 8.36 21.26
C PHE A 71 -5.92 9.46 21.74
N LEU A 72 -6.46 10.27 20.82
CA LEU A 72 -7.40 11.35 21.15
C LEU A 72 -8.83 10.83 21.31
N GLN A 73 -9.24 9.87 20.48
CA GLN A 73 -10.58 9.31 20.44
C GLN A 73 -10.54 7.81 20.16
N GLN A 74 -11.20 7.03 21.01
CA GLN A 74 -11.26 5.57 20.90
C GLN A 74 -12.61 5.12 20.35
N GLY A 75 -13.03 5.73 19.24
CA GLY A 75 -14.26 5.37 18.56
C GLY A 75 -14.11 4.12 17.69
N VAL A 76 -15.24 3.67 17.16
CA VAL A 76 -15.28 2.51 16.25
C VAL A 76 -14.43 2.77 15.00
N TYR A 77 -14.46 3.98 14.46
CA TYR A 77 -13.69 4.36 13.28
C TYR A 77 -12.18 4.28 13.51
N GLU A 78 -11.67 4.85 14.61
CA GLU A 78 -10.23 4.89 14.89
C GLU A 78 -9.68 3.49 15.17
N ILE A 79 -10.42 2.68 15.94
CA ILE A 79 -10.04 1.30 16.26
C ILE A 79 -10.06 0.44 14.99
N THR A 80 -11.11 0.51 14.18
CA THR A 80 -11.18 -0.28 12.94
C THR A 80 -10.10 0.16 11.95
N SER A 81 -9.87 1.46 11.79
CA SER A 81 -8.83 1.99 10.92
C SER A 81 -7.44 1.50 11.32
N ILE A 82 -7.08 1.53 12.61
CA ILE A 82 -5.75 1.06 13.03
C ILE A 82 -5.56 -0.44 12.77
N LEU A 83 -6.61 -1.25 12.95
CA LEU A 83 -6.55 -2.68 12.65
C LEU A 83 -6.31 -2.94 11.16
N PHE A 84 -6.98 -2.19 10.28
CA PHE A 84 -6.74 -2.26 8.83
C PHE A 84 -5.30 -1.85 8.46
N ILE A 85 -4.80 -0.74 9.01
CA ILE A 85 -3.43 -0.26 8.75
C ILE A 85 -2.41 -1.28 9.22
N LEU A 86 -2.57 -1.83 10.43
CA LEU A 86 -1.66 -2.84 10.97
C LEU A 86 -1.68 -4.12 10.13
N ALA A 87 -2.87 -4.57 9.70
CA ALA A 87 -2.98 -5.70 8.78
C ALA A 87 -2.24 -5.43 7.45
N LEU A 88 -2.43 -4.25 6.86
CA LEU A 88 -1.74 -3.83 5.64
C LEU A 88 -0.22 -3.74 5.82
N TRP A 89 0.25 -3.25 6.97
CA TRP A 89 1.66 -3.25 7.35
C TRP A 89 2.20 -4.67 7.45
N LEU A 90 1.55 -5.55 8.21
CA LEU A 90 1.97 -6.94 8.39
C LEU A 90 2.03 -7.68 7.04
N LEU A 91 1.00 -7.55 6.20
CA LEU A 91 1.01 -8.09 4.85
C LEU A 91 2.21 -7.55 4.06
N THR A 92 2.44 -6.24 4.08
CA THR A 92 3.51 -5.61 3.32
C THR A 92 4.90 -6.10 3.76
N PHE A 93 5.21 -6.02 5.05
CA PHE A 93 6.55 -6.30 5.56
C PHE A 93 6.84 -7.79 5.74
N LEU A 94 5.85 -8.62 6.04
CA LEU A 94 6.05 -10.05 6.26
C LEU A 94 5.84 -10.89 5.00
N ILE A 95 5.09 -10.40 4.01
CA ILE A 95 4.81 -11.15 2.78
C ILE A 95 5.45 -10.48 1.58
N PHE A 96 5.13 -9.21 1.29
CA PHE A 96 5.54 -8.57 0.04
C PHE A 96 7.00 -8.17 -0.01
N VAL A 97 7.56 -7.65 1.08
CA VAL A 97 9.00 -7.32 1.13
C VAL A 97 9.86 -8.59 0.93
N PRO A 98 9.64 -9.71 1.65
CA PRO A 98 10.36 -10.95 1.38
C PRO A 98 10.11 -11.49 -0.03
N LEU A 99 8.87 -11.42 -0.54
CA LEU A 99 8.53 -11.87 -1.88
C LEU A 99 9.29 -11.09 -2.96
N HIS A 100 9.39 -9.76 -2.83
CA HIS A 100 10.18 -8.93 -3.74
C HIS A 100 11.69 -9.23 -3.66
N ASN A 101 12.21 -9.49 -2.46
CA ASN A 101 13.62 -9.81 -2.26
C ASN A 101 13.99 -11.23 -2.74
N ALA A 102 13.02 -12.13 -2.85
CA ALA A 102 13.23 -13.51 -3.30
C ALA A 102 13.34 -13.65 -4.83
N ILE A 103 12.92 -12.63 -5.59
CA ILE A 103 12.94 -12.64 -7.06
C ILE A 103 14.39 -12.66 -7.56
N LYS A 104 14.73 -13.67 -8.35
CA LYS A 104 16.05 -13.80 -8.98
C LYS A 104 16.10 -13.10 -10.33
N PRO A 105 17.26 -12.57 -10.75
CA PRO A 105 17.39 -11.90 -12.04
C PRO A 105 17.03 -12.74 -13.27
N SER A 106 17.15 -14.07 -13.16
CA SER A 106 16.85 -15.00 -14.26
C SER A 106 15.39 -15.44 -14.33
N GLU A 107 14.53 -15.04 -13.39
CA GLU A 107 13.12 -15.41 -13.39
C GLU A 107 12.37 -14.78 -14.57
N SER A 108 11.47 -15.55 -15.16
CA SER A 108 10.58 -15.07 -16.23
C SER A 108 9.51 -14.13 -15.67
N CYS A 109 8.87 -13.37 -16.56
CA CYS A 109 7.77 -12.49 -16.15
C CYS A 109 6.64 -13.25 -15.45
N ASP A 110 6.24 -14.41 -15.99
CA ASP A 110 5.12 -15.18 -15.43
C ASP A 110 5.41 -15.64 -14.00
N GLN A 111 6.65 -16.02 -13.71
CA GLN A 111 7.09 -16.40 -12.36
C GLN A 111 7.04 -15.23 -11.39
N ILE A 112 7.49 -14.06 -11.83
CA ILE A 112 7.50 -12.83 -11.03
C ILE A 112 6.08 -12.33 -10.79
N THR A 113 5.30 -12.16 -11.85
CA THR A 113 3.98 -11.53 -11.81
C THR A 113 2.90 -12.43 -11.25
N GLY A 114 2.95 -13.74 -11.50
CA GLY A 114 1.91 -14.67 -11.04
C GLY A 114 1.71 -14.64 -9.52
N ASN A 115 2.81 -14.63 -8.76
CA ASN A 115 2.75 -14.53 -7.30
C ASN A 115 2.44 -13.11 -6.81
N LEU A 116 2.98 -12.09 -7.46
CA LEU A 116 2.79 -10.70 -7.05
C LEU A 116 1.35 -10.24 -7.28
N VAL A 117 0.79 -10.45 -8.47
CA VAL A 117 -0.55 -10.00 -8.86
C VAL A 117 -1.63 -10.69 -8.02
N SER A 118 -1.55 -12.03 -7.89
CA SER A 118 -2.57 -12.80 -7.17
C SER A 118 -2.65 -12.42 -5.70
N ARG A 119 -1.50 -12.26 -5.04
CA ARG A 119 -1.44 -11.88 -3.62
C ARG A 119 -1.81 -10.42 -3.41
N ASN A 120 -1.42 -9.52 -4.32
CA ASN A 120 -1.59 -8.07 -4.13
C ASN A 120 -3.03 -7.59 -4.31
N TRP A 121 -3.93 -8.40 -4.89
CA TRP A 121 -5.37 -8.13 -4.87
C TRP A 121 -5.92 -7.96 -3.45
N GLY A 122 -5.45 -8.75 -2.49
CA GLY A 122 -5.86 -8.60 -1.08
C GLY A 122 -5.52 -7.22 -0.53
N ARG A 123 -4.31 -6.72 -0.80
CA ARG A 123 -3.89 -5.36 -0.41
C ARG A 123 -4.68 -4.29 -1.18
N THR A 124 -4.94 -4.51 -2.46
CA THR A 124 -5.70 -3.57 -3.30
C THR A 124 -7.12 -3.39 -2.75
N ILE A 125 -7.79 -4.47 -2.36
CA ILE A 125 -9.12 -4.43 -1.74
C ILE A 125 -9.04 -3.75 -0.36
N LEU A 126 -8.11 -4.15 0.51
CA LEU A 126 -7.99 -3.58 1.85
C LEU A 126 -7.71 -2.07 1.84
N TRP A 127 -6.81 -1.59 0.98
CA TRP A 127 -6.55 -0.16 0.81
C TRP A 127 -7.78 0.59 0.29
N SER A 128 -8.52 -0.01 -0.64
CA SER A 128 -9.74 0.60 -1.19
C SER A 128 -10.84 0.70 -0.14
N VAL A 129 -11.06 -0.36 0.64
CA VAL A 129 -12.03 -0.38 1.74
C VAL A 129 -11.66 0.65 2.81
N LEU A 130 -10.39 0.71 3.21
CA LEU A 130 -9.92 1.68 4.20
C LEU A 130 -10.16 3.11 3.72
N PHE A 131 -9.80 3.43 2.47
CA PHE A 131 -10.07 4.75 1.90
C PHE A 131 -11.57 5.07 1.86
N ILE A 132 -12.43 4.12 1.45
CA ILE A 132 -13.88 4.34 1.42
C ILE A 132 -14.43 4.62 2.82
N ILE A 133 -13.97 3.89 3.84
CA ILE A 133 -14.38 4.14 5.24
C ILE A 133 -14.00 5.57 5.65
N THR A 134 -12.75 5.97 5.44
CA THR A 134 -12.26 7.31 5.77
C THR A 134 -13.03 8.40 5.02
N LEU A 135 -13.33 8.18 3.74
CA LEU A 135 -14.11 9.11 2.92
C LEU A 135 -15.56 9.25 3.41
N LEU A 136 -16.20 8.15 3.79
CA LEU A 136 -17.57 8.18 4.31
C LEU A 136 -17.64 8.93 5.64
N VAL A 137 -16.65 8.75 6.52
CA VAL A 137 -16.58 9.50 7.78
C VAL A 137 -16.44 11.01 7.50
N GLU A 138 -15.51 11.41 6.62
CA GLU A 138 -15.34 12.84 6.25
C GLU A 138 -16.61 13.49 5.67
N ILE A 139 -17.43 12.73 4.94
CA ILE A 139 -18.67 13.25 4.31
C ILE A 139 -19.82 13.34 5.31
N LEU A 140 -19.83 12.49 6.35
CA LEU A 140 -20.94 12.35 7.29
C LEU A 140 -20.77 13.14 8.59
N ASP A 141 -19.54 13.52 8.93
CA ASP A 141 -19.21 14.45 10.01
C ASP A 141 -19.36 15.92 9.57
#